data_AF-A0A267GWH0-F1
#
_entry.id   AF-A0A267GWH0-F1
#
_cell.length_a   1.000
_cell.length_b   1.000
_cell.length_c   1.000
_cell.angle_alpha   90.00
_cell.angle_beta   90.00
_cell.angle_gamma   90.00
#
_symmetry.space_group_name_H-M   'P 1'
#
loop_
_entity.id
_entity.type
_entity.pdbx_description
1 polymer ?
#
loop_
_entity_poly.entity_id
_entity_poly.type
_entity_poly.pdbx_seq_one_letter_code
_entity_poly.pdbx_strand_id
1 'polypeptide(L)'
;MLPIDHPEAFGQHPNADISSQIQETRLFFGTLLSLVPQVTSGGAGESREDKVLELARNIYKQLPENIDYEATAKLMQQDPNPLNVVLLQEIERYNALLNLIRSNLTDLDKGIQGLVVMSSDLEQIFLVRVAGRHSDRHKPDTKIDTKTGVQ
;
A
#
# COMPACT_ATOMS: atom_id res chain seq x y z
N MET A 1 39.15 14.09 18.15
CA MET A 1 38.15 13.08 17.74
C MET A 1 37.40 12.71 19.00
N LEU A 2 36.18 13.22 19.18
CA LEU A 2 35.40 13.02 20.41
C LEU A 2 34.91 11.55 20.47
N PRO A 3 34.73 10.97 21.67
CA PRO A 3 34.22 9.61 21.80
C PRO A 3 32.82 9.51 21.18
N ILE A 4 32.56 8.45 20.41
CA ILE A 4 31.21 8.10 20.00
C ILE A 4 30.51 7.60 21.26
N ASP A 5 29.68 8.44 21.88
CA ASP A 5 28.87 8.02 23.01
C ASP A 5 27.87 6.97 22.55
N HIS A 6 27.93 5.80 23.18
CA HIS A 6 26.98 4.72 22.90
C HIS A 6 25.54 5.20 23.19
N PRO A 7 24.54 4.75 22.42
CA PRO A 7 23.14 5.18 22.57
C PRO A 7 22.58 5.02 24.01
N GLU A 8 23.16 4.09 24.78
CA GLU A 8 22.84 3.87 26.20
C GLU A 8 23.17 5.09 27.09
N ALA A 9 24.17 5.91 26.75
CA ALA A 9 24.51 7.15 27.47
C ALA A 9 23.41 8.22 27.38
N PHE A 10 22.55 8.12 26.36
CA PHE A 10 21.37 8.97 26.17
C PHE A 10 20.06 8.25 26.53
N GLY A 11 20.15 7.07 27.17
CA GLY A 11 18.99 6.24 27.54
C GLY A 11 18.29 5.58 26.35
N GLN A 12 18.95 5.46 25.20
CA GLN A 12 18.40 4.86 23.99
C GLN A 12 18.82 3.38 23.86
N HIS A 13 17.97 2.58 23.21
CA HIS A 13 18.30 1.19 22.90
C HIS A 13 19.50 1.12 21.93
N PRO A 14 20.35 0.08 21.98
CA PRO A 14 21.46 -0.14 21.03
C PRO A 14 21.08 -0.05 19.54
N ASN A 15 19.80 -0.26 19.23
CA ASN A 15 19.26 -0.18 17.85
C ASN A 15 19.02 1.27 17.38
N ALA A 16 19.15 2.26 18.25
CA ALA A 16 18.96 3.67 17.92
C ALA A 16 20.07 4.17 16.98
N ASP A 17 21.31 3.70 17.17
CA ASP A 17 22.43 4.01 16.29
C ASP A 17 22.20 3.44 14.88
N ILE A 18 21.82 2.16 14.78
CA ILE A 18 21.44 1.51 13.51
C ILE A 18 20.29 2.28 12.82
N SER A 19 19.26 2.67 13.59
CA SER A 19 18.10 3.39 13.04
C SER A 19 18.47 4.79 12.54
N SER A 20 19.33 5.50 13.27
CA SER A 20 19.85 6.81 12.88
C SER A 20 20.69 6.70 11.60
N GLN A 21 21.60 5.73 11.52
CA GLN A 21 22.40 5.46 10.32
C GLN A 21 21.54 5.10 9.10
N ILE A 22 20.49 4.29 9.28
CA ILE A 22 19.52 3.99 8.21
C ILE A 22 18.79 5.27 7.76
N GLN A 23 18.40 6.13 8.70
CA GLN A 23 17.70 7.38 8.40
C GLN A 23 18.60 8.37 7.65
N GLU A 24 19.85 8.54 8.09
CA GLU A 24 20.85 9.38 7.42
C GLU A 24 21.16 8.85 6.01
N THR A 25 21.33 7.53 5.87
CA THR A 25 21.56 6.88 4.58
C THR A 25 20.38 7.11 3.62
N ARG A 26 19.14 6.98 4.12
CA ARG A 26 17.92 7.27 3.33
C ARG A 26 17.85 8.74 2.92
N LEU A 27 18.19 9.65 3.83
CA LEU A 27 18.22 11.09 3.52
C LEU A 27 19.25 11.37 2.43
N PHE A 28 20.46 10.83 2.56
CA PHE A 28 21.54 10.97 1.58
C PHE A 28 21.14 10.46 0.18
N PHE A 29 20.61 9.24 0.09
CA PHE A 29 20.14 8.70 -1.19
C PHE A 29 18.93 9.48 -1.75
N GLY A 30 18.05 9.98 -0.87
CA GLY A 30 16.95 10.85 -1.27
C GLY A 30 17.43 12.18 -1.86
N THR A 31 18.44 12.80 -1.25
CA THR A 31 19.07 14.02 -1.79
C THR A 31 19.79 13.74 -3.10
N LEU A 32 20.51 12.62 -3.20
CA LEU A 32 21.18 12.19 -4.43
C LEU A 32 20.16 12.00 -5.56
N LEU A 33 19.05 11.31 -5.29
CA LEU A 33 17.98 11.10 -6.27
C LEU A 33 17.31 12.42 -6.68
N SER A 34 17.19 13.39 -5.78
CA SER A 34 16.68 14.73 -6.08
C SER A 34 17.64 15.58 -6.93
N LEU A 35 18.94 15.27 -6.90
CA LEU A 35 19.98 15.92 -7.70
C LEU A 35 20.16 15.28 -9.08
N VAL A 36 19.69 14.03 -9.26
CA VAL A 36 19.62 13.43 -10.59
C VAL A 36 18.71 14.33 -11.42
N PRO A 37 19.23 14.95 -12.50
CA PRO A 37 18.40 15.81 -13.33
C PRO A 37 17.20 14.98 -13.76
N GLN A 38 16.01 15.53 -13.56
CA GLN A 38 14.76 15.02 -14.09
C GLN A 38 14.78 15.26 -15.61
N VAL A 39 15.78 14.69 -16.30
CA VAL A 39 15.81 14.64 -17.75
C VAL A 39 14.61 13.81 -18.11
N THR A 40 13.60 14.52 -18.58
CA THR A 40 12.57 14.05 -19.47
C THR A 40 13.15 12.91 -20.31
N SER A 41 12.68 11.71 -20.05
CA SER A 41 12.96 10.53 -20.84
C SER A 41 12.33 10.72 -22.22
N GLY A 42 12.99 11.52 -23.07
CA GLY A 42 12.80 11.59 -24.51
C GLY A 42 13.61 10.50 -25.24
N GLY A 43 13.86 9.38 -24.57
CA GLY A 43 14.52 8.21 -25.15
C GLY A 43 13.52 7.06 -25.19
N ALA A 44 13.50 6.33 -26.29
CA ALA A 44 12.70 5.13 -26.55
C ALA A 44 13.08 3.96 -25.61
N GLY A 45 12.96 4.18 -24.31
CA GLY A 45 12.84 3.16 -23.28
C GLY A 45 11.38 3.08 -22.87
N GLU A 46 10.95 1.88 -22.50
CA GLU A 46 9.62 1.57 -21.99
C GLU A 46 9.13 2.67 -21.05
N SER A 47 8.02 3.31 -21.42
CA SER A 47 7.51 4.48 -20.69
C SER A 47 7.14 4.08 -19.27
N ARG A 48 7.12 5.03 -18.34
CA ARG A 48 6.77 4.75 -16.94
C ARG A 48 5.35 4.17 -16.86
N GLU A 49 4.51 4.61 -17.77
CA GLU A 49 3.16 4.18 -18.05
C GLU A 49 3.12 2.71 -18.49
N ASP A 50 3.98 2.30 -19.43
CA ASP A 50 4.09 0.91 -19.89
C ASP A 50 4.47 -0.05 -18.75
N LYS A 51 5.39 0.37 -17.88
CA LYS A 51 5.77 -0.43 -16.69
C LYS A 51 4.61 -0.58 -15.71
N VAL A 52 3.86 0.49 -15.46
CA VAL A 52 2.68 0.43 -14.58
C VAL A 52 1.60 -0.46 -15.19
N LEU A 53 1.42 -0.43 -16.51
CA LEU A 53 0.52 -1.32 -17.25
C LEU A 53 0.94 -2.79 -17.15
N GLU A 54 2.21 -3.09 -17.34
CA GLU A 54 2.74 -4.46 -17.22
C GLU A 54 2.48 -5.02 -15.81
N LEU A 55 2.75 -4.21 -14.79
CA LEU A 55 2.49 -4.56 -13.39
C LEU A 55 1.00 -4.73 -13.10
N ALA A 56 0.14 -3.83 -13.58
CA ALA A 56 -1.31 -3.94 -13.43
C ALA A 56 -1.82 -5.25 -14.06
N ARG A 57 -1.30 -5.63 -15.24
CA ARG A 57 -1.60 -6.91 -15.90
C ARG A 57 -1.10 -8.11 -15.11
N ASN A 58 0.08 -8.00 -14.49
CA ASN A 58 0.61 -9.07 -13.65
C ASN A 58 -0.27 -9.29 -12.41
N ILE A 59 -0.65 -8.19 -11.73
CA ILE A 59 -1.58 -8.23 -10.59
C ILE A 59 -2.93 -8.82 -11.02
N TYR A 60 -3.46 -8.41 -12.17
CA TYR A 60 -4.71 -8.96 -12.70
C TYR A 60 -4.62 -10.48 -12.93
N LYS A 61 -3.50 -10.98 -13.47
CA LYS A 61 -3.27 -12.42 -13.68
C LYS A 61 -3.14 -13.22 -12.38
N GLN A 62 -2.68 -12.57 -11.31
CA GLN A 62 -2.53 -13.19 -9.99
C GLN A 62 -3.84 -13.18 -9.18
N LEU A 63 -4.84 -12.38 -9.60
CA LEU A 63 -6.12 -12.33 -8.89
C LEU A 63 -6.88 -13.65 -9.06
N PRO A 64 -7.27 -14.32 -7.97
CA PRO A 64 -8.12 -15.51 -8.05
C PRO A 64 -9.53 -15.13 -8.56
N GLU A 65 -10.27 -16.13 -9.05
CA GLU A 65 -11.68 -15.97 -9.40
C GLU A 65 -12.56 -15.79 -8.16
N ASN A 66 -13.78 -15.30 -8.36
CA ASN A 66 -14.72 -15.10 -7.26
C ASN A 66 -15.13 -16.45 -6.68
N ILE A 67 -15.27 -16.49 -5.37
CA ILE A 67 -15.74 -17.68 -4.67
C ILE A 67 -17.25 -17.80 -4.91
N ASP A 68 -17.71 -18.99 -5.31
CA ASP A 68 -19.14 -19.27 -5.49
C ASP A 68 -19.85 -19.27 -4.13
N TYR A 69 -20.57 -18.18 -3.87
CA TYR A 69 -21.33 -17.98 -2.65
C TYR A 69 -22.49 -19.00 -2.55
N GLU A 70 -23.16 -19.32 -3.66
CA GLU A 70 -24.37 -20.15 -3.65
C GLU A 70 -24.01 -21.61 -3.36
N ALA A 71 -22.95 -22.12 -4.00
CA ALA A 71 -22.42 -23.45 -3.71
C ALA A 71 -21.94 -23.58 -2.26
N THR A 72 -21.24 -22.56 -1.74
CA THR A 72 -20.73 -22.56 -0.37
C THR A 72 -21.85 -22.44 0.65
N ALA A 73 -22.86 -21.60 0.40
CA ALA A 73 -24.03 -21.45 1.26
C ALA A 73 -24.84 -22.75 1.33
N LYS A 74 -25.01 -23.45 0.21
CA LYS A 74 -25.75 -24.72 0.15
C LYS A 74 -25.04 -25.85 0.91
N LEU A 75 -23.70 -25.89 0.87
CA LEU A 75 -22.91 -26.84 1.64
C LEU A 75 -23.01 -26.58 3.15
N MET A 76 -23.02 -25.29 3.53
CA MET A 76 -23.03 -24.86 4.93
C MET A 76 -24.41 -24.86 5.60
N GLN A 77 -25.49 -25.00 4.83
CA GLN A 77 -26.84 -25.18 5.35
C GLN A 77 -27.05 -26.52 6.08
N GLN A 78 -26.19 -27.51 5.83
CA GLN A 78 -26.31 -28.84 6.45
C GLN A 78 -25.93 -28.84 7.93
N ASP A 79 -25.00 -27.96 8.34
CA ASP A 79 -24.56 -27.81 9.74
C ASP A 79 -24.52 -26.32 10.13
N PRO A 80 -25.55 -25.79 10.82
CA PRO A 80 -25.60 -24.39 11.21
C PRO A 80 -24.64 -24.10 12.38
N ASN A 81 -23.39 -23.81 12.05
CA ASN A 81 -22.37 -23.31 12.98
C ASN A 81 -22.24 -21.77 12.81
N PRO A 82 -22.16 -20.98 13.90
CA PRO A 82 -21.88 -19.54 13.83
C PRO A 82 -20.67 -19.17 12.96
N LEU A 83 -19.64 -20.03 12.89
CA LEU A 83 -18.47 -19.83 12.01
C LEU A 83 -18.83 -19.84 10.52
N ASN A 84 -19.85 -20.61 10.12
CA ASN A 84 -20.30 -20.69 8.74
C ASN A 84 -20.97 -19.38 8.30
N VAL A 85 -21.72 -18.74 9.20
CA VAL A 85 -22.35 -17.44 8.93
C VAL A 85 -21.29 -16.36 8.69
N VAL A 86 -20.24 -16.34 9.53
CA VAL A 86 -19.12 -15.40 9.37
C VAL A 86 -18.36 -15.67 8.08
N LEU A 87 -18.13 -16.94 7.73
CA LEU A 87 -17.44 -17.30 6.49
C LEU A 87 -18.22 -16.81 5.26
N LEU A 88 -19.55 -17.00 5.23
CA LEU A 88 -20.38 -16.56 4.12
C LEU A 88 -20.33 -15.03 3.94
N GLN A 89 -20.39 -14.28 5.04
CA GLN A 89 -20.23 -12.82 5.00
C GLN A 89 -18.84 -12.39 4.53
N GLU A 90 -17.80 -13.08 4.98
CA GLU A 90 -16.43 -12.78 4.57
C GLU A 90 -16.21 -13.10 3.08
N ILE A 91 -16.82 -14.17 2.56
CA ILE A 91 -16.83 -14.49 1.13
C ILE A 91 -17.49 -13.37 0.32
N GLU A 92 -18.64 -12.87 0.76
CA GLU A 92 -19.33 -11.76 0.10
C GLU A 92 -18.45 -10.50 0.08
N ARG A 93 -17.88 -10.14 1.23
CA ARG A 93 -16.97 -9.00 1.36
C ARG A 93 -15.72 -9.15 0.50
N TYR A 94 -15.14 -10.35 0.46
CA TYR A 94 -13.95 -10.65 -0.35
C TYR A 94 -14.24 -10.55 -1.84
N ASN A 95 -15.38 -11.10 -2.30
CA ASN A 95 -15.82 -10.99 -3.68
C ASN A 95 -16.08 -9.52 -4.10
N ALA A 96 -16.67 -8.72 -3.22
CA ALA A 96 -16.85 -7.28 -3.45
C ALA A 96 -15.49 -6.56 -3.60
N LEU A 97 -14.52 -6.90 -2.75
CA LEU A 97 -13.16 -6.35 -2.84
C LEU A 97 -12.45 -6.78 -4.13
N LEU A 98 -12.55 -8.06 -4.53
CA LEU A 98 -11.98 -8.54 -5.80
C LEU A 98 -12.56 -7.78 -6.99
N ASN A 99 -13.87 -7.54 -6.99
CA ASN A 99 -14.52 -6.75 -8.04
C ASN A 99 -14.02 -5.31 -8.08
N LEU A 100 -13.87 -4.66 -6.93
CA LEU A 100 -13.33 -3.30 -6.82
C LEU A 100 -11.88 -3.22 -7.32
N ILE A 101 -11.04 -4.20 -6.99
CA ILE A 101 -9.66 -4.25 -7.46
C ILE A 101 -9.64 -4.40 -8.99
N ARG A 102 -10.49 -5.28 -9.55
CA ARG A 102 -10.58 -5.45 -11.02
C ARG A 102 -11.09 -4.20 -11.72
N SER A 103 -12.07 -3.49 -11.16
CA SER A 103 -12.53 -2.21 -11.73
C SER A 103 -11.41 -1.18 -11.71
N ASN A 104 -10.71 -1.03 -10.58
CA ASN A 104 -9.62 -0.06 -10.44
C ASN A 104 -8.46 -0.34 -11.40
N LEU A 105 -8.09 -1.62 -11.59
CA LEU A 105 -7.05 -2.01 -12.56
C LEU A 105 -7.49 -1.74 -14.00
N THR A 106 -8.76 -1.95 -14.32
CA THR A 106 -9.32 -1.66 -15.65
C THR A 106 -9.38 -0.16 -15.92
N ASP A 107 -9.77 0.62 -14.91
CA ASP A 107 -9.85 2.08 -15.02
C ASP A 107 -8.45 2.71 -15.08
N LEU A 108 -7.46 2.11 -14.40
CA LEU A 108 -6.06 2.48 -14.53
C LEU A 108 -5.52 2.21 -15.95
N ASP A 109 -5.84 1.05 -16.54
CA ASP A 109 -5.45 0.72 -17.93
C ASP A 109 -6.06 1.71 -18.94
N LYS A 110 -7.35 2.02 -18.79
CA LYS A 110 -8.04 3.01 -19.63
C LYS A 110 -7.54 4.43 -19.40
N GLY A 111 -7.23 4.79 -18.15
CA GLY A 111 -6.69 6.10 -17.79
C GLY A 111 -5.31 6.34 -18.40
N ILE A 112 -4.45 5.33 -18.38
CA ILE A 112 -3.13 5.39 -19.02
C ILE A 112 -3.23 5.46 -20.55
N GLN A 113 -4.20 4.75 -21.16
CA GLN A 113 -4.49 4.85 -22.60
C GLN A 113 -5.16 6.18 -23.01
N GLY A 114 -5.48 7.06 -22.05
CA GLY A 114 -6.16 8.34 -22.32
C GLY A 114 -7.65 8.21 -22.64
N LEU A 115 -8.24 7.03 -22.39
CA LEU A 115 -9.66 6.74 -22.65
C LEU A 115 -10.57 7.17 -21.48
N VAL A 116 -10.01 7.38 -20.29
CA VAL A 116 -10.72 7.80 -19.08
C VAL A 116 -9.98 8.98 -18.44
N VAL A 117 -10.72 9.99 -17.96
CA VAL A 117 -10.15 11.11 -17.20
C VAL A 117 -9.57 10.57 -15.89
N MET A 118 -8.28 10.76 -15.67
CA MET A 118 -7.58 10.36 -14.45
C MET A 118 -8.22 11.06 -13.24
N SER A 119 -8.96 10.30 -12.42
CA SER A 119 -9.55 10.81 -11.19
C SER A 119 -8.47 10.96 -10.11
N SER A 120 -8.73 11.77 -9.09
CA SER A 120 -7.83 11.96 -7.93
C SER A 120 -7.42 10.62 -7.30
N ASP A 121 -8.34 9.66 -7.24
CA ASP A 121 -8.07 8.33 -6.65
C ASP A 121 -7.15 7.48 -7.54
N LEU A 122 -7.35 7.53 -8.87
CA LEU A 122 -6.47 6.86 -9.84
C LEU A 122 -5.08 7.49 -9.86
N GLU A 123 -4.99 8.81 -9.69
CA GLU A 123 -3.72 9.52 -9.56
C GLU A 123 -2.97 9.13 -8.29
N GLN A 124 -3.66 8.96 -7.15
CA GLN A 124 -3.05 8.44 -5.93
C GLN A 124 -2.51 7.02 -6.12
N ILE A 125 -3.26 6.13 -6.76
CA ILE A 125 -2.82 4.75 -7.03
C ILE A 125 -1.57 4.75 -7.92
N PHE A 126 -1.58 5.55 -8.99
CA PHE A 126 -0.42 5.72 -9.88
C PHE A 126 0.78 6.29 -9.12
N LEU A 127 0.60 7.35 -8.33
CA LEU A 127 1.66 8.00 -7.56
C LEU A 127 2.26 7.10 -6.49
N VAL A 128 1.45 6.35 -5.73
CA VAL A 128 1.94 5.38 -4.73
C VAL A 128 2.83 4.34 -5.40
N ARG A 129 2.42 3.84 -6.58
CA ARG A 129 3.19 2.82 -7.29
C ARG A 129 4.49 3.36 -7.89
N VAL A 130 4.45 4.56 -8.42
CA VAL A 130 5.61 5.25 -9.00
C VAL A 130 6.62 5.64 -7.92
N ALA A 131 6.14 6.17 -6.80
CA ALA A 131 6.99 6.68 -5.74
C ALA A 131 7.52 5.55 -4.83
N GLY A 132 6.98 4.33 -4.92
CA GLY A 132 7.28 3.23 -3.99
C GLY A 132 6.96 3.57 -2.53
N ARG A 133 6.21 4.65 -2.28
CA ARG A 133 5.90 5.18 -0.96
C ARG A 133 4.45 4.86 -0.66
N HIS A 134 4.24 4.03 0.37
CA HIS A 134 2.95 3.91 1.02
C HIS A 134 2.57 5.32 1.51
N SER A 135 1.41 5.80 1.08
CA SER A 135 0.86 7.08 1.50
C SER A 135 0.52 6.98 2.98
N ASP A 136 1.46 7.39 3.82
CA ASP A 136 1.31 7.45 5.28
C ASP A 136 0.48 8.70 5.62
N ARG A 137 -0.83 8.66 5.31
CA ARG A 137 -1.80 9.68 5.71
C ARG A 137 -3.17 9.07 5.95
N HIS A 138 -3.41 8.64 7.19
CA HIS A 138 -4.44 9.17 8.08
C HIS A 138 -4.58 8.25 9.31
N LYS A 139 -3.94 8.61 10.41
CA LYS A 139 -4.49 8.28 11.73
C LYS A 139 -4.97 9.60 12.33
N PRO A 140 -6.28 9.81 12.53
CA PRO A 140 -6.72 10.94 13.34
C PRO A 140 -6.18 10.69 14.76
N ASP A 141 -5.32 11.60 15.23
CA ASP A 141 -4.85 11.65 16.61
C ASP A 141 -6.05 11.79 17.54
N THR A 142 -6.57 10.65 17.98
CA THR A 142 -7.53 10.60 19.06
C THR A 142 -6.71 10.72 20.33
N LYS A 143 -6.54 11.96 20.83
CA LYS A 143 -6.06 12.18 22.19
C LYS A 143 -7.04 11.53 23.15
N ILE A 144 -6.69 10.34 23.62
CA ILE A 144 -7.28 9.76 24.81
C ILE A 144 -6.68 10.51 26.01
N ASP A 145 -7.39 11.54 26.48
CA ASP A 145 -7.09 12.18 27.75
C ASP A 145 -7.39 11.20 28.89
N THR A 146 -6.45 10.29 29.17
CA THR A 146 -6.43 9.53 30.42
C THR A 146 -5.93 10.45 31.54
N LYS A 147 -6.85 11.17 32.17
CA LYS A 147 -6.71 11.58 33.57
C LYS A 147 -7.95 11.15 34.35
N THR A 148 -7.96 9.87 34.71
CA THR A 148 -8.57 9.40 35.95
C THR A 148 -7.45 9.34 36.99
N GLY A 149 -7.76 9.82 38.20
CA GLY A 149 -6.79 10.37 39.15
C GLY A 149 -5.89 9.38 39.88
N VAL A 150 -4.82 9.95 40.45
CA VAL A 150 -4.25 9.54 41.74
C VAL A 150 -3.72 10.80 42.44
N GLN A 151 -4.60 11.43 43.23
CA GLN A 151 -4.43 11.96 44.59
C GLN A 151 -5.55 12.97 44.86
#